data_AF-A0A161RNI8-F1
#
_entry.id   AF-A0A161RNI8-F1
#
_cell.length_a   1.000
_cell.length_b   1.000
_cell.length_c   1.000
_cell.angle_alpha   90.00
_cell.angle_beta   90.00
_cell.angle_gamma   90.00
#
_symmetry.space_group_name_H-M   'P 1'
#
loop_
_entity.id
_entity.type
_entity.pdbx_description
1 polymer ?
#
loop_
_entity_poly.entity_id
_entity_poly.type
_entity_poly.pdbx_seq_one_letter_code
_entity_poly.pdbx_strand_id
1 'polypeptide(L)'
;MSSAAAADVIGAIETSNINDHRAAAQALAIVRDGVITGEGPTTRGRIHFSRALDADDAAWCERILGASALASQPVSRDEAEALFAINEAAAERSDDGRFDDLFAKAVVHHAASASGLPVPPRAVALSPDVAIETWAPTKAVGVNIEVLEWIASQMRAKRVSNAAIMTLVTTVVGAATLQLPNVFDIGM
;
A
#
# COMPACT_ATOMS: atom_id res chain seq x y z
N MET A 1 25.51 -4.96 -15.94
CA MET A 1 25.46 -3.59 -15.36
C MET A 1 24.68 -2.58 -16.22
N SER A 2 24.43 -2.81 -17.52
CA SER A 2 23.79 -1.81 -18.40
C SER A 2 22.25 -1.78 -18.41
N SER A 3 21.57 -2.87 -18.01
CA SER A 3 20.10 -2.99 -18.08
C SER A 3 19.37 -2.42 -16.85
N ALA A 4 19.93 -2.60 -15.65
CA ALA A 4 19.36 -2.01 -14.42
C ALA A 4 19.42 -0.47 -14.45
N ALA A 5 20.56 0.11 -14.86
CA ALA A 5 20.69 1.55 -14.99
C ALA A 5 19.73 2.17 -16.03
N ALA A 6 19.42 1.43 -17.10
CA ALA A 6 18.41 1.88 -18.08
C ALA A 6 16.99 1.81 -17.52
N ALA A 7 16.67 0.76 -16.75
CA ALA A 7 15.38 0.63 -16.06
C ALA A 7 15.19 1.74 -15.01
N ASP A 8 16.24 2.09 -14.27
CA ASP A 8 16.24 3.18 -13.29
C ASP A 8 15.98 4.55 -13.95
N VAL A 9 16.61 4.80 -15.11
CA VAL A 9 16.38 6.03 -15.88
C VAL A 9 14.96 6.09 -16.44
N ILE A 10 14.42 4.99 -16.96
CA ILE A 10 13.04 4.93 -17.47
C ILE A 10 12.04 5.15 -16.33
N GLY A 11 12.22 4.49 -15.18
CA GLY A 11 11.37 4.70 -14.01
C GLY A 11 11.43 6.14 -13.48
N ALA A 12 12.60 6.79 -13.53
CA ALA A 12 12.75 8.20 -13.17
C ALA A 12 12.02 9.14 -14.14
N ILE A 13 11.98 8.82 -15.44
CA ILE A 13 11.23 9.58 -16.45
C ILE A 13 9.73 9.37 -16.26
N GLU A 14 9.29 8.15 -16.00
CA GLU A 14 7.88 7.83 -15.76
C GLU A 14 7.32 8.54 -14.51
N THR A 15 8.18 8.79 -13.51
CA THR A 15 7.81 9.41 -12.22
C THR A 15 8.23 10.87 -12.10
N SER A 16 8.80 11.48 -13.15
CA SER A 16 9.39 12.83 -13.08
C SER A 16 8.40 13.95 -12.73
N ASN A 17 7.10 13.73 -12.94
CA ASN A 17 6.06 14.69 -12.60
C ASN A 17 5.56 14.55 -11.14
N ILE A 18 5.99 13.51 -10.42
CA ILE A 18 5.61 13.25 -9.03
C ILE A 18 6.57 14.04 -8.13
N ASN A 19 6.19 15.28 -7.83
CA ASN A 19 7.00 16.21 -7.06
C ASN A 19 6.49 16.42 -5.62
N ASP A 20 5.26 15.98 -5.31
CA ASP A 20 4.64 16.07 -4.00
C ASP A 20 3.73 14.87 -3.71
N HIS A 21 3.30 14.72 -2.46
CA HIS A 21 2.40 13.63 -2.02
C HIS A 21 1.07 13.62 -2.79
N ARG A 22 0.57 14.80 -3.17
CA ARG A 22 -0.70 14.92 -3.88
C ARG A 22 -0.58 14.37 -5.30
N ALA A 23 0.51 14.65 -6.01
CA ALA A 23 0.81 14.11 -7.33
C ALA A 23 0.98 12.59 -7.26
N ALA A 24 1.63 12.07 -6.21
CA ALA A 24 1.74 10.62 -5.99
C ALA A 24 0.36 9.97 -5.78
N ALA A 25 -0.48 10.53 -4.91
CA ALA A 25 -1.83 10.03 -4.67
C ALA A 25 -2.71 10.08 -5.94
N GLN A 26 -2.59 11.14 -6.75
CA GLN A 26 -3.27 11.25 -8.05
C GLN A 26 -2.78 10.19 -9.05
N ALA A 27 -1.47 9.94 -9.10
CA ALA A 27 -0.93 8.88 -9.95
C ALA A 27 -1.41 7.49 -9.51
N LEU A 28 -1.50 7.22 -8.21
CA LEU A 28 -2.10 5.98 -7.68
C LEU A 28 -3.59 5.87 -8.05
N ALA A 29 -4.33 6.98 -8.07
CA ALA A 29 -5.72 6.97 -8.54
C ALA A 29 -5.84 6.58 -10.03
N ILE A 30 -4.86 6.94 -10.86
CA ILE A 30 -4.81 6.49 -12.26
C ILE A 30 -4.58 4.97 -12.34
N VAL A 31 -3.72 4.41 -11.48
CA VAL A 31 -3.54 2.94 -11.37
C VAL A 31 -4.86 2.28 -10.98
N ARG A 32 -5.54 2.82 -9.96
CA ARG A 32 -6.87 2.35 -9.54
C ARG A 32 -7.85 2.34 -10.70
N ASP A 33 -7.93 3.44 -11.46
CA ASP A 33 -8.86 3.54 -12.58
C ASP A 33 -8.55 2.50 -13.65
N GLY A 34 -7.26 2.24 -13.93
CA GLY A 34 -6.82 1.13 -14.78
C GLY A 34 -7.23 -0.24 -14.24
N VAL A 35 -7.09 -0.48 -12.94
CA VAL A 35 -7.60 -1.71 -12.28
C VAL A 35 -9.11 -1.83 -12.44
N ILE A 36 -9.87 -0.74 -12.31
CA ILE A 36 -11.34 -0.79 -12.44
C ILE A 36 -11.74 -1.11 -13.89
N THR A 37 -11.14 -0.46 -14.87
CA THR A 37 -11.61 -0.50 -16.27
C THR A 37 -10.94 -1.58 -17.10
N GLY A 38 -9.72 -2.00 -16.75
CA GLY A 38 -8.82 -2.74 -17.64
C GLY A 38 -8.09 -1.85 -18.65
N GLU A 39 -8.36 -0.55 -18.66
CA GLU A 39 -7.93 0.40 -19.69
C GLU A 39 -7.25 1.63 -19.06
N GLY A 40 -6.25 2.18 -19.72
CA GLY A 40 -5.65 3.44 -19.31
C GLY A 40 -4.16 3.52 -19.58
N PRO A 41 -3.50 4.58 -19.08
CA PRO A 41 -2.08 4.76 -19.31
C PRO A 41 -1.22 3.68 -18.65
N THR A 42 -1.67 3.07 -17.56
CA THR A 42 -0.96 2.02 -16.81
C THR A 42 -1.15 0.62 -17.41
N THR A 43 -2.18 0.42 -18.24
CA THR A 43 -2.47 -0.84 -18.93
C THR A 43 -2.19 -0.77 -20.44
N ARG A 44 -1.64 0.34 -20.93
CA ARG A 44 -1.40 0.57 -22.35
C ARG A 44 -0.43 -0.46 -22.92
N GLY A 45 -0.86 -1.14 -23.99
CA GLY A 45 -0.02 -2.08 -24.73
C GLY A 45 0.03 -3.50 -24.16
N ARG A 46 -0.81 -3.81 -23.16
CA ARG A 46 -0.96 -5.16 -22.59
C ARG A 46 -2.44 -5.52 -22.45
N ILE A 47 -2.74 -6.81 -22.36
CA ILE A 47 -4.10 -7.29 -22.07
C ILE A 47 -4.29 -7.17 -20.56
N HIS A 48 -5.25 -6.35 -20.15
CA HIS A 48 -5.56 -6.13 -18.76
C HIS A 48 -7.07 -6.17 -18.57
N PHE A 49 -7.54 -6.92 -17.57
CA PHE A 49 -8.97 -7.17 -17.37
C PHE A 49 -9.52 -6.26 -16.28
N SER A 50 -10.78 -5.86 -16.46
CA SER A 50 -11.51 -5.11 -15.44
C SER A 50 -11.47 -5.86 -14.10
N ARG A 51 -11.13 -5.12 -13.05
CA ARG A 51 -10.97 -5.56 -11.67
C ARG A 51 -9.82 -6.55 -11.43
N ALA A 52 -8.92 -6.76 -12.37
CA ALA A 52 -7.69 -7.51 -12.15
C ALA A 52 -6.57 -6.57 -11.66
N LEU A 53 -5.80 -7.02 -10.68
CA LEU A 53 -4.54 -6.39 -10.30
C LEU A 53 -3.41 -7.41 -10.49
N ASP A 54 -2.44 -7.05 -11.31
CA ASP A 54 -1.31 -7.88 -11.67
C ASP A 54 0.05 -7.28 -11.25
N ALA A 55 1.13 -8.00 -11.57
CA ALA A 55 2.48 -7.62 -11.18
C ALA A 55 2.93 -6.25 -11.73
N ASP A 56 2.42 -5.81 -12.89
CA ASP A 56 2.80 -4.50 -13.44
C ASP A 56 2.04 -3.37 -12.74
N ASP A 57 0.78 -3.59 -12.31
CA ASP A 57 0.05 -2.63 -11.49
C ASP A 57 0.72 -2.44 -10.13
N ALA A 58 1.17 -3.55 -9.52
CA ALA A 58 1.98 -3.51 -8.31
C ALA A 58 3.28 -2.73 -8.55
N ALA A 59 4.00 -3.00 -9.65
CA ALA A 59 5.22 -2.29 -10.01
C ALA A 59 4.99 -0.79 -10.31
N TRP A 60 3.83 -0.41 -10.84
CA TRP A 60 3.44 1.00 -10.96
C TRP A 60 3.29 1.67 -9.60
N CYS A 61 2.62 1.01 -8.65
CA CYS A 61 2.51 1.52 -7.29
C CYS A 61 3.88 1.67 -6.62
N GLU A 62 4.76 0.67 -6.76
CA GLU A 62 6.15 0.71 -6.27
C GLU A 62 6.89 1.92 -6.86
N ARG A 63 6.82 2.13 -8.18
CA ARG A 63 7.47 3.27 -8.85
C ARG A 63 6.94 4.62 -8.38
N ILE A 64 5.62 4.77 -8.29
CA ILE A 64 4.98 6.02 -7.82
C ILE A 64 5.39 6.35 -6.38
N LEU A 65 5.37 5.36 -5.48
CA LEU A 65 5.85 5.51 -4.10
C LEU A 65 7.39 5.57 -4.02
N GLY A 66 8.11 5.17 -5.04
CA GLY A 66 9.56 5.28 -5.14
C GLY A 66 10.06 6.61 -5.70
N ALA A 67 9.16 7.51 -6.12
CA ALA A 67 9.54 8.77 -6.78
C ALA A 67 10.60 9.54 -5.98
N SER A 68 11.67 9.98 -6.68
CA SER A 68 12.89 10.52 -6.05
C SER A 68 12.63 11.76 -5.20
N ALA A 69 11.70 12.63 -5.61
CA ALA A 69 11.28 13.81 -4.86
C ALA A 69 10.72 13.50 -3.46
N LEU A 70 10.25 12.27 -3.27
CA LEU A 70 9.57 11.82 -2.07
C LEU A 70 10.36 10.73 -1.31
N ALA A 71 11.49 10.26 -1.86
CA ALA A 71 12.25 9.11 -1.34
C ALA A 71 12.66 9.20 0.13
N SER A 72 12.88 10.42 0.64
CA SER A 72 13.23 10.71 2.03
C SER A 72 12.04 11.11 2.90
N GLN A 73 10.87 11.33 2.30
CA GLN A 73 9.66 11.76 2.99
C GLN A 73 8.85 10.55 3.46
N PRO A 74 8.12 10.63 4.58
CA PRO A 74 7.23 9.55 4.98
C PRO A 74 6.05 9.37 4.03
N VAL A 75 5.45 8.17 4.03
CA VAL A 75 4.19 7.96 3.30
C VAL A 75 3.10 8.84 3.93
N SER A 76 2.43 9.62 3.10
CA SER A 76 1.31 10.46 3.51
C SER A 76 0.02 9.65 3.66
N ARG A 77 -0.95 10.24 4.35
CA ARG A 77 -2.28 9.63 4.51
C ARG A 77 -2.96 9.45 3.14
N ASP A 78 -2.90 10.45 2.28
CA ASP A 78 -3.54 10.42 0.95
C ASP A 78 -2.97 9.30 0.07
N GLU A 79 -1.65 9.07 0.12
CA GLU A 79 -1.00 7.95 -0.58
C GLU A 79 -1.48 6.60 -0.03
N ALA A 80 -1.55 6.45 1.29
CA ALA A 80 -2.04 5.22 1.91
C ALA A 80 -3.53 4.96 1.59
N GLU A 81 -4.37 6.00 1.62
CA GLU A 81 -5.79 5.90 1.24
C GLU A 81 -5.96 5.53 -0.24
N ALA A 82 -5.09 6.02 -1.13
CA ALA A 82 -5.10 5.61 -2.53
C ALA A 82 -4.79 4.12 -2.70
N LEU A 83 -3.85 3.56 -1.92
CA LEU A 83 -3.59 2.12 -1.92
C LEU A 83 -4.78 1.30 -1.38
N PHE A 84 -5.46 1.78 -0.34
CA PHE A 84 -6.72 1.15 0.10
C PHE A 84 -7.76 1.10 -1.03
N ALA A 85 -7.89 2.19 -1.80
CA ALA A 85 -8.81 2.25 -2.93
C ALA A 85 -8.42 1.31 -4.08
N ILE A 86 -7.12 1.14 -4.37
CA ILE A 86 -6.63 0.15 -5.35
C ILE A 86 -6.95 -1.27 -4.87
N ASN A 87 -6.68 -1.57 -3.60
CA ASN A 87 -6.97 -2.87 -3.01
C ASN A 87 -8.46 -3.23 -3.12
N GLU A 88 -9.35 -2.26 -2.88
CA GLU A 88 -10.80 -2.41 -2.99
C GLU A 88 -11.29 -2.57 -4.44
N ALA A 89 -10.62 -1.91 -5.39
CA ALA A 89 -10.94 -2.02 -6.81
C ALA A 89 -10.61 -3.42 -7.37
N ALA A 90 -9.56 -4.06 -6.87
CA ALA A 90 -9.12 -5.38 -7.31
C ALA A 90 -10.07 -6.49 -6.79
N ALA A 91 -10.73 -7.19 -7.71
CA ALA A 91 -11.47 -8.42 -7.40
C ALA A 91 -10.65 -9.68 -7.70
N GLU A 92 -9.73 -9.60 -8.68
CA GLU A 92 -8.84 -10.70 -9.07
C GLU A 92 -7.39 -10.27 -8.88
N ARG A 93 -6.54 -11.21 -8.44
CA ARG A 93 -5.14 -10.97 -8.07
C ARG A 93 -4.22 -11.95 -8.79
N SER A 94 -3.18 -11.42 -9.42
CA SER A 94 -2.14 -12.19 -10.12
C SER A 94 -0.74 -11.56 -9.97
N ASP A 95 -0.56 -10.77 -8.93
CA ASP A 95 0.67 -10.02 -8.63
C ASP A 95 1.63 -10.73 -7.67
N ASP A 96 1.38 -12.01 -7.37
CA ASP A 96 2.17 -12.83 -6.43
C ASP A 96 2.33 -12.21 -5.03
N GLY A 97 1.35 -11.41 -4.59
CA GLY A 97 1.34 -10.75 -3.29
C GLY A 97 2.26 -9.52 -3.19
N ARG A 98 2.86 -9.07 -4.30
CA ARG A 98 3.75 -7.89 -4.33
C ARG A 98 3.05 -6.63 -3.87
N PHE A 99 1.82 -6.40 -4.33
CA PHE A 99 1.07 -5.23 -3.90
C PHE A 99 0.63 -5.37 -2.44
N ASP A 100 0.35 -6.58 -1.95
CA ASP A 100 0.00 -6.81 -0.55
C ASP A 100 1.15 -6.45 0.41
N ASP A 101 2.38 -6.83 0.05
CA ASP A 101 3.59 -6.45 0.78
C ASP A 101 3.81 -4.93 0.77
N LEU A 102 3.78 -4.31 -0.41
CA LEU A 102 3.91 -2.86 -0.57
C LEU A 102 2.85 -2.10 0.24
N PHE A 103 1.59 -2.54 0.14
CA PHE A 103 0.46 -1.93 0.81
C PHE A 103 0.60 -2.00 2.33
N ALA A 104 0.95 -3.18 2.87
CA ALA A 104 1.20 -3.34 4.29
C ALA A 104 2.34 -2.42 4.76
N LYS A 105 3.48 -2.41 4.06
CA LYS A 105 4.62 -1.54 4.39
C LYS A 105 4.23 -0.07 4.35
N ALA A 106 3.48 0.39 3.34
CA ALA A 106 3.08 1.78 3.20
C ALA A 106 2.14 2.25 4.32
N VAL A 107 1.13 1.45 4.68
CA VAL A 107 0.19 1.78 5.76
C VAL A 107 0.92 1.85 7.10
N VAL A 108 1.80 0.88 7.37
CA VAL A 108 2.57 0.83 8.62
C VAL A 108 3.58 1.97 8.70
N HIS A 109 4.21 2.31 7.57
CA HIS A 109 5.17 3.43 7.48
C HIS A 109 4.49 4.75 7.82
N HIS A 110 3.33 5.01 7.18
CA HIS A 110 2.51 6.17 7.49
C HIS A 110 2.11 6.17 8.97
N ALA A 111 1.62 5.04 9.48
CA ALA A 111 1.10 4.97 10.83
C ALA A 111 2.18 5.23 11.89
N ALA A 112 3.35 4.62 11.74
CA ALA A 112 4.48 4.83 12.62
C ALA A 112 4.98 6.27 12.54
N SER A 113 5.17 6.82 11.34
CA SER A 113 5.63 8.20 11.16
C SER A 113 4.64 9.22 11.71
N ALA A 114 3.34 9.07 11.45
CA ALA A 114 2.29 9.96 11.93
C ALA A 114 2.15 9.91 13.46
N SER A 115 2.59 8.80 14.07
CA SER A 115 2.66 8.64 15.52
C SER A 115 3.96 9.19 16.13
N GLY A 116 4.84 9.79 15.32
CA GLY A 116 6.14 10.30 15.77
C GLY A 116 7.18 9.22 16.06
N LEU A 117 6.93 7.97 15.65
CA LEU A 117 7.90 6.89 15.78
C LEU A 117 8.98 7.01 14.69
N PRO A 118 10.24 6.65 14.99
CA PRO A 118 11.29 6.67 14.00
C PRO A 118 11.00 5.61 12.92
N VAL A 119 11.02 6.05 11.66
CA VAL A 119 10.90 5.18 10.50
C VAL A 119 12.08 5.43 9.55
N PRO A 120 12.59 4.41 8.85
CA PRO A 120 13.58 4.63 7.81
C PRO A 120 12.98 5.44 6.65
N PRO A 121 13.81 6.03 5.77
CA PRO A 121 13.34 6.66 4.54
C PRO A 121 12.42 5.71 3.76
N ARG A 122 11.36 6.23 3.13
CA ARG A 122 10.37 5.37 2.46
C ARG A 122 10.99 4.50 1.36
N ALA A 123 12.02 5.00 0.67
CA ALA A 123 12.75 4.22 -0.34
C ALA A 123 13.41 2.94 0.23
N VAL A 124 13.75 2.94 1.53
CA VAL A 124 14.25 1.75 2.23
C VAL A 124 13.09 0.93 2.76
N ALA A 125 12.12 1.57 3.43
CA ALA A 125 11.02 0.90 4.09
C ALA A 125 10.12 0.09 3.15
N LEU A 126 9.89 0.62 1.95
CA LEU A 126 9.00 0.06 0.92
C LEU A 126 9.74 -0.88 -0.05
N SER A 127 11.05 -1.07 0.11
CA SER A 127 11.82 -1.98 -0.74
C SER A 127 11.30 -3.42 -0.58
N PRO A 128 11.16 -4.19 -1.68
CA PRO A 128 10.73 -5.58 -1.62
C PRO A 128 11.71 -6.45 -0.79
N ASP A 129 13.00 -6.10 -0.79
CA ASP A 129 14.05 -6.86 -0.08
C ASP A 129 14.08 -6.61 1.43
N VAL A 130 13.35 -5.59 1.91
CA VAL A 130 13.33 -5.21 3.32
C VAL A 130 12.07 -5.75 3.96
N ALA A 131 12.20 -6.73 4.85
CA ALA A 131 11.05 -7.25 5.59
C ALA A 131 10.50 -6.19 6.56
N ILE A 132 9.17 -6.09 6.64
CA ILE A 132 8.47 -5.07 7.44
C ILE A 132 8.88 -5.13 8.92
N GLU A 133 9.14 -6.32 9.44
CA GLU A 133 9.51 -6.60 10.83
C GLU A 133 10.87 -6.02 11.23
N THR A 134 11.72 -5.69 10.26
CA THR A 134 13.06 -5.13 10.52
C THR A 134 13.02 -3.68 11.01
N TRP A 135 11.95 -2.96 10.70
CA TRP A 135 11.81 -1.54 11.02
C TRP A 135 10.46 -1.18 11.63
N ALA A 136 9.41 -1.96 11.37
CA ALA A 136 8.09 -1.67 11.89
C ALA A 136 8.06 -1.84 13.42
N PRO A 137 7.28 -0.99 14.12
CA PRO A 137 7.05 -1.17 15.55
C PRO A 137 6.46 -2.56 15.83
N THR A 138 7.16 -3.39 16.59
CA THR A 138 6.70 -4.74 16.98
C THR A 138 5.66 -4.72 18.11
N LYS A 139 5.47 -3.57 18.74
CA LYS A 139 4.45 -3.31 19.75
C LYS A 139 3.80 -1.97 19.47
N ALA A 140 2.49 -1.87 19.67
CA ALA A 140 1.72 -0.64 19.49
C ALA A 140 1.98 0.45 20.54
N VAL A 141 2.98 0.26 21.40
CA VAL A 141 3.34 1.24 22.42
C VAL A 141 3.90 2.47 21.70
N GLY A 142 3.12 3.55 21.69
CA GLY A 142 3.47 4.81 21.03
C GLY A 142 2.85 5.02 19.65
N VAL A 143 1.97 4.14 19.17
CA VAL A 143 1.17 4.42 17.96
C VAL A 143 -0.06 5.26 18.35
N ASN A 144 -0.31 6.36 17.63
CA ASN A 144 -1.37 7.31 17.91
C ASN A 144 -2.75 6.67 17.67
N ILE A 145 -3.62 6.72 18.68
CA ILE A 145 -4.97 6.14 18.65
C ILE A 145 -5.79 6.60 17.43
N GLU A 146 -5.71 7.87 17.04
CA GLU A 146 -6.46 8.39 15.88
C GLU A 146 -6.06 7.69 14.57
N VAL A 147 -4.76 7.41 14.42
CA VAL A 147 -4.22 6.68 13.26
C VAL A 147 -4.73 5.24 13.27
N LEU A 148 -4.84 4.62 14.45
CA LEU A 148 -5.35 3.26 14.59
C LEU A 148 -6.83 3.16 14.28
N GLU A 149 -7.61 4.12 14.77
CA GLU A 149 -9.03 4.23 14.46
C GLU A 149 -9.26 4.47 12.97
N TRP A 150 -8.42 5.29 12.33
CA TRP A 150 -8.46 5.47 10.89
C TRP A 150 -8.18 4.16 10.13
N ILE A 151 -7.12 3.41 10.47
CA ILE A 151 -6.84 2.11 9.84
C ILE A 151 -8.01 1.16 10.05
N ALA A 152 -8.52 1.05 11.27
CA ALA A 152 -9.65 0.19 11.60
C ALA A 152 -10.92 0.58 10.81
N SER A 153 -11.17 1.87 10.62
CA SER A 153 -12.27 2.38 9.79
C SER A 153 -12.11 1.97 8.33
N GLN A 154 -10.92 2.13 7.75
CA GLN A 154 -10.63 1.69 6.38
C GLN A 154 -10.85 0.19 6.20
N MET A 155 -10.42 -0.63 7.17
CA MET A 155 -10.60 -2.09 7.11
C MET A 155 -12.06 -2.52 7.22
N ARG A 156 -12.83 -1.92 8.14
CA ARG A 156 -14.26 -2.24 8.33
C ARG A 156 -15.10 -1.88 7.12
N ALA A 157 -14.81 -0.74 6.49
CA ALA A 157 -15.57 -0.28 5.34
C ALA A 157 -15.31 -1.09 4.05
N LYS A 158 -14.11 -1.70 3.91
CA LYS A 158 -13.60 -2.14 2.59
C LYS A 158 -13.23 -3.63 2.47
N ARG A 159 -13.62 -4.50 3.42
CA ARG A 159 -13.34 -5.97 3.43
C ARG A 159 -11.87 -6.32 3.11
N VAL A 160 -10.92 -5.57 3.66
CA VAL A 160 -9.49 -5.82 3.44
C VAL A 160 -9.06 -7.08 4.19
N SER A 161 -8.48 -8.08 3.50
CA SER A 161 -8.06 -9.38 4.07
C SER A 161 -6.53 -9.58 4.12
N ASN A 162 -5.76 -8.50 4.26
CA ASN A 162 -4.30 -8.59 4.32
C ASN A 162 -3.82 -8.97 5.74
N ALA A 163 -3.14 -10.12 5.86
CA ALA A 163 -2.72 -10.71 7.13
C ALA A 163 -1.69 -9.86 7.90
N ALA A 164 -0.83 -9.10 7.22
CA ALA A 164 0.16 -8.24 7.88
C ALA A 164 -0.51 -7.00 8.51
N ILE A 165 -1.47 -6.40 7.82
CA ILE A 165 -2.29 -5.30 8.36
C ILE A 165 -3.18 -5.81 9.49
N MET A 166 -3.77 -7.00 9.34
CA MET A 166 -4.50 -7.67 10.43
C MET A 166 -3.59 -7.94 11.63
N THR A 167 -2.34 -8.34 11.43
CA THR A 167 -1.38 -8.57 12.52
C THR A 167 -1.08 -7.26 13.23
N LEU A 168 -0.88 -6.15 12.51
CA LEU A 168 -0.78 -4.84 13.13
C LEU A 168 -2.05 -4.51 13.89
N VAL A 169 -3.21 -4.48 13.26
CA VAL A 169 -4.48 -4.13 13.91
C VAL A 169 -4.80 -5.03 15.09
N THR A 170 -4.51 -6.33 15.05
CA THR A 170 -4.72 -7.25 16.19
C THR A 170 -3.71 -7.05 17.31
N THR A 171 -2.44 -6.76 17.01
CA THR A 171 -1.44 -6.38 18.04
C THR A 171 -1.64 -4.97 18.60
N VAL A 172 -2.40 -4.14 17.89
CA VAL A 172 -2.54 -2.69 18.14
C VAL A 172 -3.85 -2.30 18.81
N VAL A 173 -4.97 -2.86 18.35
CA VAL A 173 -6.30 -2.56 18.87
C VAL A 173 -6.61 -3.41 20.11
N GLY A 174 -5.75 -4.40 20.40
CA GLY A 174 -5.98 -5.39 21.44
C GLY A 174 -7.14 -6.30 21.07
N ALA A 175 -7.11 -7.54 21.55
CA ALA A 175 -8.16 -8.53 21.38
C ALA A 175 -9.55 -8.13 21.97
N ALA A 176 -9.73 -6.88 22.39
CA ALA A 176 -10.91 -6.40 23.11
C ALA A 176 -11.90 -5.56 22.28
N THR A 177 -11.60 -5.11 21.05
CA THR A 177 -12.60 -4.37 20.23
C THR A 177 -12.81 -4.89 18.81
N LEU A 178 -12.14 -5.98 18.43
CA LEU A 178 -12.49 -6.79 17.26
C LEU A 178 -13.23 -8.06 17.71
N GLN A 179 -14.45 -7.89 18.22
CA GLN A 179 -15.44 -8.96 18.07
C GLN A 179 -15.73 -9.07 16.58
N LEU A 180 -14.99 -9.96 15.92
CA LEU A 180 -15.40 -10.55 14.65
C LEU A 180 -16.83 -11.10 14.86
N PRO A 181 -17.82 -10.73 14.04
CA PRO A 181 -19.09 -11.45 14.07
C PRO A 181 -18.78 -12.92 13.78
N ASN A 182 -19.13 -13.80 14.71
CA ASN A 182 -19.08 -15.24 14.56
C ASN A 182 -19.73 -15.62 13.22
N VAL A 183 -18.92 -16.00 12.23
CA VAL A 183 -19.37 -16.80 11.10
C VAL A 183 -19.14 -18.27 11.46
N PHE A 184 -19.87 -18.71 12.48
CA PHE A 184 -20.17 -20.12 12.72
C PHE A 184 -21.57 -20.17 13.29
N ASP A 185 -22.55 -20.01 12.40
CA ASP A 185 -23.86 -20.60 12.59
C ASP A 185 -24.34 -21.16 11.24
N ILE A 186 -23.70 -22.26 10.84
CA ILE A 186 -24.27 -23.24 9.92
C ILE A 186 -24.51 -24.47 10.79
N GLY A 187 -25.75 -24.63 11.24
CA GLY A 187 -26.18 -25.86 11.88
C GLY A 187 -27.33 -25.72 12.85
N MET A 188 -28.55 -25.56 12.33
CA MET A 188 -29.72 -26.43 12.61
C MET A 188 -30.91 -26.04 11.73
#